data_AF-A0A2D5PHE4-F1
#
_entry.id   AF-A0A2D5PHE4-F1
#
_cell.length_a   1.000
_cell.length_b   1.000
_cell.length_c   1.000
_cell.angle_alpha   90.00
_cell.angle_beta   90.00
_cell.angle_gamma   90.00
#
_symmetry.space_group_name_H-M   'P 1'
#
loop_
_entity.id
_entity.type
_entity.pdbx_description
1 polymer ?
#
loop_
_entity_poly.entity_id
_entity_poly.type
_entity_poly.pdbx_seq_one_letter_code
_entity_poly.pdbx_strand_id
1 'polypeptide(L)'
;MPGEEFGELFEVPETSVDLSYHVSAVPIENEFRSITEYWYSISPAPAGGVLVMTTTMAQLGMAPGIYLEAKNLDGLIPPKRMTYENETGGDLISIRSWRDLPVDADELVSYVPYSDHVFEFDFTAYARLGDGSVIDQLYKLRIVRDWTPGRNRLKLEVDARRKSYS
;
A
#
# COMPACT_ATOMS: atom_id res chain seq x y z
N MET A 1 -28.82 -11.41 9.60
CA MET A 1 -27.96 -10.25 9.88
C MET A 1 -27.96 -9.43 8.60
N PRO A 2 -28.30 -8.14 8.63
CA PRO A 2 -28.08 -7.28 7.46
C PRO A 2 -26.58 -7.31 7.18
N GLY A 3 -26.18 -7.62 5.95
CA GLY A 3 -24.77 -7.61 5.58
C GLY A 3 -24.22 -6.22 5.84
N GLU A 4 -23.13 -6.12 6.58
CA GLU A 4 -22.35 -4.87 6.64
C GLU A 4 -21.94 -4.57 5.19
N GLU A 5 -22.57 -3.57 4.57
CA GLU A 5 -22.14 -3.07 3.28
C GLU A 5 -20.82 -2.33 3.52
N PHE A 6 -19.72 -3.02 3.23
CA PHE A 6 -18.40 -2.41 3.20
C PHE A 6 -18.35 -1.42 2.03
N GLY A 7 -17.79 -0.23 2.26
CA GLY A 7 -17.33 0.60 1.15
C GLY A 7 -16.11 -0.06 0.52
N GLU A 8 -16.04 -0.17 -0.80
CA GLU A 8 -14.77 -0.52 -1.45
C GLU A 8 -13.96 0.76 -1.62
N LEU A 9 -12.75 0.80 -1.05
CA LEU A 9 -11.89 1.97 -1.14
C LEU A 9 -11.38 2.13 -2.57
N PHE A 10 -10.78 1.06 -3.07
CA PHE A 10 -10.43 0.83 -4.47
C PHE A 10 -9.95 -0.61 -4.64
N GLU A 11 -10.07 -1.10 -5.87
CA GLU A 11 -9.40 -2.29 -6.38
C GLU A 11 -8.34 -1.81 -7.38
N VAL A 12 -7.06 -2.16 -7.15
CA VAL A 12 -5.98 -1.75 -8.05
C VAL A 12 -5.15 -2.95 -8.53
N PRO A 13 -4.88 -3.04 -9.85
CA PRO A 13 -3.91 -3.97 -10.41
C PRO A 13 -2.46 -3.65 -9.98
N GLU A 14 -1.65 -4.68 -9.75
CA GLU A 14 -0.21 -4.53 -9.44
C GLU A 14 0.61 -3.75 -10.50
N THR A 15 0.07 -3.56 -11.70
CA THR A 15 0.69 -2.74 -12.75
C THR A 15 0.74 -1.23 -12.41
N SER A 16 0.02 -0.76 -11.39
CA SER A 16 0.01 0.66 -11.00
C SER A 16 1.30 1.09 -10.30
N VAL A 17 2.06 2.00 -10.93
CA VAL A 17 3.41 2.43 -10.52
C VAL A 17 3.42 3.04 -9.11
N ASP A 18 2.41 3.84 -8.76
CA ASP A 18 2.27 4.48 -7.45
C ASP A 18 0.88 4.18 -6.89
N LEU A 19 0.80 3.29 -5.89
CA LEU A 19 -0.45 3.05 -5.17
C LEU A 19 -0.60 4.13 -4.11
N SER A 20 -1.28 5.22 -4.46
CA SER A 20 -1.65 6.28 -3.52
C SER A 20 -3.15 6.57 -3.59
N TYR A 21 -3.75 6.78 -2.43
CA TYR A 21 -5.16 7.14 -2.33
C TYR A 21 -5.41 8.07 -1.15
N HIS A 22 -6.44 8.90 -1.27
CA HIS A 22 -6.86 9.86 -0.25
C HIS A 22 -8.30 9.57 0.16
N VAL A 23 -8.49 9.34 1.45
CA VAL A 23 -9.81 9.26 2.08
C VAL A 23 -10.08 10.55 2.81
N SER A 24 -11.23 11.13 2.55
CA SER A 24 -11.82 12.16 3.38
C SER A 24 -13.22 11.71 3.78
N ALA A 25 -13.59 12.05 5.01
CA ALA A 25 -14.98 11.95 5.41
C ALA A 25 -15.66 13.23 4.95
N VAL A 26 -16.88 13.14 4.43
CA VAL A 26 -17.67 14.32 4.04
C VAL A 26 -18.91 14.32 4.90
N PRO A 27 -19.09 15.32 5.80
CA PRO A 27 -20.33 15.43 6.55
C PRO A 27 -21.48 15.74 5.59
N ILE A 28 -22.65 15.11 5.82
CA ILE A 28 -23.84 15.31 4.98
C ILE A 28 -24.26 16.78 5.03
N GLU A 29 -24.52 17.38 3.87
CA GLU A 29 -24.89 18.81 3.73
C GLU A 29 -26.12 19.17 4.58
N ASN A 30 -25.89 20.01 5.61
CA ASN A 30 -26.80 20.91 6.33
C ASN A 30 -26.32 21.21 7.76
N GLU A 31 -25.17 20.67 8.17
CA GLU A 31 -24.48 21.09 9.38
C GLU A 31 -23.10 21.63 9.01
N PHE A 32 -22.81 22.88 9.37
CA PHE A 32 -21.51 23.56 9.22
C PHE A 32 -20.39 22.92 10.07
N ARG A 33 -20.37 21.59 10.20
CA ARG A 33 -19.40 20.86 10.99
C ARG A 33 -18.14 20.70 10.17
N SER A 34 -17.17 21.57 10.41
CA SER A 34 -15.81 21.38 9.92
C SER A 34 -15.20 20.13 10.55
N ILE A 35 -14.45 19.35 9.76
CA ILE A 35 -13.67 18.25 10.29
C ILE A 35 -12.43 18.82 10.98
N THR A 36 -12.20 18.38 12.21
CA THR A 36 -11.09 18.84 13.05
C THR A 36 -9.94 17.85 13.14
N GLU A 37 -10.21 16.55 12.95
CA GLU A 37 -9.23 15.49 13.16
C GLU A 37 -9.61 14.22 12.39
N TYR A 38 -8.60 13.48 11.93
CA TYR A 38 -8.73 12.16 11.31
C TYR A 38 -7.92 11.11 12.09
N TRP A 39 -8.43 9.89 12.16
CA TRP A 39 -7.68 8.72 12.61
C TRP A 39 -8.19 7.45 11.93
N TYR A 40 -7.49 6.34 12.13
CA TYR A 40 -7.84 5.08 11.52
C TYR A 40 -7.58 3.87 12.40
N SER A 41 -8.23 2.77 12.05
CA SER A 41 -7.88 1.43 12.50
C SER A 41 -7.82 0.49 11.29
N ILE A 42 -6.91 -0.46 11.30
CA ILE A 42 -6.74 -1.43 10.20
C ILE A 42 -6.54 -2.84 10.76
N SER A 43 -7.14 -3.82 10.10
CA SER A 43 -7.00 -5.23 10.43
C SER A 43 -6.93 -6.08 9.15
N PRO A 44 -5.90 -6.94 9.01
CA PRO A 44 -4.70 -7.01 9.85
C PRO A 44 -3.83 -5.76 9.71
N ALA A 45 -2.98 -5.47 10.71
CA ALA A 45 -2.04 -4.35 10.58
C ALA A 45 -1.07 -4.60 9.40
N PRO A 46 -0.84 -3.60 8.52
CA PRO A 46 0.09 -3.75 7.42
C PRO A 46 1.51 -3.94 7.94
N ALA A 47 2.33 -4.67 7.17
CA ALA A 47 3.74 -4.77 7.46
C ALA A 47 4.40 -3.38 7.44
N GLY A 48 5.25 -3.09 8.42
CA GLY A 48 5.92 -1.81 8.54
C GLY A 48 6.78 -1.51 7.31
N GLY A 49 6.66 -0.30 6.76
CA GLY A 49 7.43 0.16 5.60
C GLY A 49 6.92 -0.30 4.24
N VAL A 50 5.83 -1.07 4.20
CA VAL A 50 5.24 -1.62 2.98
C VAL A 50 4.04 -0.78 2.54
N LEU A 51 3.04 -0.69 3.42
CA LEU A 51 1.89 0.19 3.30
C LEU A 51 1.98 1.22 4.41
N VAL A 52 1.98 2.49 4.03
CA VAL A 52 2.06 3.62 4.94
C VAL A 52 0.72 4.33 4.91
N MET A 53 0.11 4.47 6.09
CA MET A 53 -1.05 5.32 6.29
C MET A 53 -0.69 6.51 7.16
N THR A 54 -0.95 7.71 6.65
CA THR A 54 -0.72 8.95 7.38
C THR A 54 -1.98 9.77 7.44
N THR A 55 -2.16 10.45 8.57
CA THR A 55 -3.18 11.47 8.73
C THR A 55 -2.52 12.82 8.48
N THR A 56 -3.07 13.62 7.58
CA THR A 56 -2.58 14.98 7.35
C THR A 56 -3.49 15.99 8.04
N MET A 57 -2.85 17.05 8.55
CA MET A 57 -3.52 18.30 8.89
C MET A 57 -3.25 19.29 7.75
N ALA A 58 -4.20 20.18 7.45
CA ALA A 58 -4.15 21.15 6.33
C ALA A 58 -2.84 21.97 6.21
N GLN A 59 -2.02 21.98 7.25
CA GLN A 59 -0.78 22.76 7.38
C GLN A 59 0.36 22.31 6.45
N LEU A 60 0.30 21.12 5.85
CA LEU A 60 1.33 20.60 4.94
C LEU A 60 1.05 20.87 3.45
N GLY A 61 0.07 21.71 3.11
CA GLY A 61 -0.36 21.92 1.71
C GLY A 61 -1.10 20.72 1.11
N MET A 62 -1.38 19.70 1.92
CA MET A 62 -2.21 18.55 1.59
C MET A 62 -3.63 18.75 2.15
N ALA A 63 -4.63 18.20 1.46
CA ALA A 63 -6.00 18.19 1.97
C ALA A 63 -6.06 17.38 3.28
N PRO A 64 -6.79 17.82 4.31
CA PRO A 64 -7.02 16.99 5.50
C PRO A 64 -7.61 15.64 5.13
N GLY A 65 -7.06 14.56 5.68
CA GLY A 65 -7.58 13.22 5.45
C GLY A 65 -6.61 12.13 5.84
N ILE A 66 -6.95 10.92 5.42
CA ILE A 66 -6.12 9.74 5.58
C ILE A 66 -5.53 9.42 4.20
N TYR A 67 -4.21 9.42 4.13
CA TYR A 67 -3.45 9.07 2.95
C TYR A 67 -2.94 7.66 3.10
N LEU A 68 -3.20 6.86 2.08
CA LEU A 68 -2.71 5.51 1.95
C LEU A 68 -1.68 5.49 0.82
N GLU A 69 -0.49 4.99 1.09
CA GLU A 69 0.58 4.88 0.12
C GLU A 69 1.32 3.54 0.26
N ALA A 70 1.49 2.80 -0.84
CA ALA A 70 2.43 1.68 -0.85
C ALA A 70 3.84 2.20 -1.17
N LYS A 71 4.80 1.97 -0.26
CA LYS A 71 6.20 2.40 -0.42
C LYS A 71 7.04 1.43 -1.24
N ASN A 72 6.67 0.15 -1.25
CA ASN A 72 7.32 -0.91 -2.02
C ASN A 72 6.37 -2.10 -2.18
N LEU A 73 6.74 -3.02 -3.06
CA LEU A 73 6.04 -4.29 -3.25
C LEU A 73 6.43 -5.38 -2.23
N ASP A 74 7.53 -5.19 -1.50
CA ASP A 74 7.99 -6.16 -0.50
C ASP A 74 6.92 -6.33 0.58
N GLY A 75 6.39 -7.54 0.75
CA GLY A 75 5.35 -7.82 1.75
C GLY A 75 3.90 -7.51 1.34
N LEU A 76 3.62 -6.84 0.22
CA LEU A 76 2.25 -6.75 -0.34
C LEU A 76 1.89 -8.01 -1.11
N ILE A 77 2.78 -8.44 -1.99
CA ILE A 77 2.61 -9.64 -2.80
C ILE A 77 3.91 -10.45 -2.66
N PRO A 78 3.89 -11.60 -1.96
CA PRO A 78 5.09 -12.41 -1.80
C PRO A 78 5.40 -13.16 -3.10
N PRO A 79 6.67 -13.20 -3.51
CA PRO A 79 7.08 -14.01 -4.64
C PRO A 79 7.00 -15.50 -4.28
N LYS A 80 6.51 -16.30 -5.21
CA LYS A 80 6.79 -17.74 -5.26
C LYS A 80 8.23 -17.99 -5.72
N ARG A 81 8.74 -17.16 -6.63
CA ARG A 81 10.11 -17.18 -7.14
C ARG A 81 10.49 -15.82 -7.71
N MET A 82 11.69 -15.36 -7.42
CA MET A 82 12.32 -14.26 -8.15
C MET A 82 13.66 -14.72 -8.68
N THR A 83 14.10 -14.14 -9.80
CA THR A 83 15.42 -14.37 -10.36
C THR A 83 16.11 -13.03 -10.53
N TYR A 84 17.33 -12.91 -10.01
CA TYR A 84 18.16 -11.74 -10.16
C TYR A 84 19.51 -12.09 -10.79
N GLU A 85 20.14 -11.11 -11.42
CA GLU A 85 21.50 -11.16 -11.91
C GLU A 85 22.46 -10.65 -10.84
N ASN A 86 23.56 -11.38 -10.59
CA ASN A 86 24.59 -10.94 -9.64
C ASN A 86 25.37 -9.72 -10.15
N GLU A 87 25.98 -8.96 -9.23
CA GLU A 87 26.80 -7.77 -9.55
C GLU A 87 27.94 -8.00 -10.56
N THR A 88 28.38 -9.25 -10.74
CA THR A 88 29.40 -9.60 -11.75
C THR A 88 28.83 -9.90 -13.14
N GLY A 89 27.51 -9.73 -13.35
CA GLY A 89 26.85 -9.82 -14.66
C GLY A 89 26.88 -11.21 -15.30
N GLY A 90 26.88 -12.26 -14.48
CA GLY A 90 27.19 -13.62 -14.96
C GLY A 90 26.23 -14.71 -14.51
N ASP A 91 25.75 -14.66 -13.26
CA ASP A 91 24.90 -15.72 -12.71
C ASP A 91 23.48 -15.23 -12.45
N LEU A 92 22.51 -16.04 -12.93
CA LEU A 92 21.10 -15.89 -12.61
C LEU A 92 20.76 -16.71 -11.38
N ILE A 93 20.50 -16.04 -10.26
CA ILE A 93 20.21 -16.68 -8.99
C ILE A 93 18.71 -16.58 -8.71
N SER A 94 18.11 -17.68 -8.26
CA SER A 94 16.68 -17.74 -7.93
C SER A 94 16.43 -17.83 -6.44
N ILE A 95 15.56 -16.98 -5.94
CA ILE A 95 15.17 -16.85 -4.53
C ILE A 95 13.65 -16.90 -4.38
N ARG A 96 13.16 -17.06 -3.14
CA ARG A 96 11.72 -17.20 -2.85
C ARG A 96 11.17 -16.12 -1.93
N SER A 97 12.01 -15.19 -1.50
CA SER A 97 11.63 -14.10 -0.62
C SER A 97 12.44 -12.86 -0.99
N TRP A 98 11.83 -11.70 -0.83
CA TRP A 98 12.54 -10.43 -0.88
C TRP A 98 13.67 -10.33 0.15
N ARG A 99 13.52 -11.00 1.30
CA ARG A 99 14.56 -11.07 2.34
C ARG A 99 15.82 -11.81 1.89
N ASP A 100 15.69 -12.71 0.93
CA ASP A 100 16.79 -13.48 0.37
C ASP A 100 17.50 -12.71 -0.76
N LEU A 101 16.95 -11.56 -1.19
CA LEU A 101 17.59 -10.71 -2.20
C LEU A 101 18.76 -9.99 -1.53
N PRO A 102 20.01 -10.29 -1.93
CA PRO A 102 21.15 -9.65 -1.31
C PRO A 102 21.28 -8.21 -1.79
N VAL A 103 21.97 -7.38 -1.01
CA VAL A 103 22.12 -5.93 -1.29
C VAL A 103 22.90 -5.70 -2.60
N ASP A 104 23.75 -6.65 -2.98
CA ASP A 104 24.58 -6.68 -4.18
C ASP A 104 23.92 -7.37 -5.39
N ALA A 105 22.60 -7.60 -5.34
CA ALA A 105 21.85 -8.02 -6.54
C ALA A 105 21.82 -6.86 -7.55
N ASP A 106 22.19 -7.10 -8.81
CA ASP A 106 22.26 -6.02 -9.82
C ASP A 106 20.89 -5.68 -10.41
N GLU A 107 20.25 -6.68 -11.03
CA GLU A 107 18.95 -6.52 -11.68
C GLU A 107 18.03 -7.70 -11.35
N LEU A 108 16.78 -7.41 -10.96
CA LEU A 108 15.71 -8.41 -10.91
C LEU A 108 15.22 -8.70 -12.33
N VAL A 109 15.52 -9.90 -12.82
CA VAL A 109 15.22 -10.35 -14.19
C VAL A 109 13.82 -10.96 -14.28
N SER A 110 13.36 -11.64 -13.22
CA SER A 110 12.00 -12.18 -13.19
C SER A 110 11.40 -12.17 -11.79
N TYR A 111 10.08 -12.01 -11.74
CA TYR A 111 9.28 -12.09 -10.53
C TYR A 111 8.06 -12.97 -10.82
N VAL A 112 7.84 -13.99 -10.00
CA VAL A 112 6.71 -14.91 -10.05
C VAL A 112 6.05 -14.95 -8.66
N PRO A 113 4.80 -14.50 -8.49
CA PRO A 113 4.05 -14.52 -7.21
C PRO A 113 3.44 -15.89 -6.88
N TYR A 114 2.76 -15.96 -5.74
CA TYR A 114 1.64 -16.89 -5.54
C TYR A 114 0.39 -16.41 -6.29
N SER A 115 -0.17 -17.26 -7.16
CA SER A 115 -1.25 -16.90 -8.09
C SER A 115 -2.63 -16.73 -7.46
N ASP A 116 -2.77 -17.19 -6.22
CA ASP A 116 -3.96 -17.23 -5.39
C ASP A 116 -3.93 -16.20 -4.26
N HIS A 117 -2.86 -15.41 -4.15
CA HIS A 117 -2.74 -14.41 -3.10
C HIS A 117 -3.47 -13.13 -3.51
N VAL A 118 -4.50 -12.78 -2.74
CA VAL A 118 -5.15 -11.47 -2.75
C VAL A 118 -4.85 -10.82 -1.41
N PHE A 119 -4.43 -9.57 -1.44
CA PHE A 119 -4.17 -8.82 -0.23
C PHE A 119 -5.37 -7.94 0.09
N GLU A 120 -6.03 -8.25 1.21
CA GLU A 120 -7.23 -7.56 1.66
C GLU A 120 -7.01 -7.02 3.07
N PHE A 121 -7.40 -5.78 3.26
CA PHE A 121 -7.49 -5.18 4.58
C PHE A 121 -8.85 -4.57 4.82
N ASP A 122 -9.34 -4.78 6.03
CA ASP A 122 -10.46 -4.02 6.55
C ASP A 122 -9.88 -2.79 7.27
N PHE A 123 -10.33 -1.61 6.86
CA PHE A 123 -9.88 -0.35 7.42
C PHE A 123 -11.08 0.52 7.75
N THR A 124 -11.11 1.07 8.96
CA THR A 124 -12.12 2.04 9.37
C THR A 124 -11.48 3.42 9.40
N ALA A 125 -12.01 4.33 8.58
CA ALA A 125 -11.70 5.75 8.68
C ALA A 125 -12.62 6.41 9.70
N TYR A 126 -12.07 7.29 10.52
CA TYR A 126 -12.84 8.09 11.45
C TYR A 126 -12.51 9.57 11.28
N ALA A 127 -13.52 10.41 11.45
CA ALA A 127 -13.36 11.85 11.48
C ALA A 127 -14.11 12.45 12.68
N ARG A 128 -13.43 13.35 13.41
CA ARG A 128 -14.05 14.15 14.47
C ARG A 128 -14.55 15.45 13.86
N LEU A 129 -15.80 15.76 14.13
CA LEU A 129 -16.47 16.98 13.73
C LEU A 129 -16.27 18.07 14.78
N GLY A 130 -16.39 19.34 14.38
CA GLY A 130 -16.20 20.50 15.25
C GLY A 130 -17.14 20.58 16.45
N ASP A 131 -18.24 19.83 16.46
CA ASP A 131 -19.17 19.72 17.60
C ASP A 131 -18.78 18.58 18.58
N GLY A 132 -17.69 17.86 18.30
CA GLY A 132 -17.23 16.73 19.09
C GLY A 132 -17.81 15.38 18.69
N SER A 133 -18.77 15.33 17.75
CA SER A 133 -19.28 14.08 17.21
C SER A 133 -18.24 13.38 16.31
N VAL A 134 -18.43 12.08 16.10
CA VAL A 134 -17.56 11.24 15.28
C VAL A 134 -18.39 10.60 14.18
N ILE A 135 -17.87 10.65 12.96
CA ILE A 135 -18.35 9.86 11.83
C ILE A 135 -17.28 8.83 11.48
N ASP A 136 -17.72 7.63 11.11
CA ASP A 136 -16.85 6.56 10.70
C ASP A 136 -17.37 5.87 9.44
N GLN A 137 -16.45 5.32 8.66
CA GLN A 137 -16.76 4.53 7.48
C GLN A 137 -15.79 3.37 7.38
N LEU A 138 -16.36 2.18 7.22
CA LEU A 138 -15.61 0.96 6.98
C LEU A 138 -15.35 0.80 5.48
N TYR A 139 -14.09 0.57 5.17
CA TYR A 139 -13.63 0.29 3.82
C TYR A 139 -12.88 -1.04 3.73
N LYS A 140 -12.90 -1.62 2.53
CA LYS A 140 -11.96 -2.67 2.12
C LYS A 140 -10.93 -2.12 1.15
N LEU A 141 -9.66 -2.37 1.45
CA LEU A 141 -8.56 -2.21 0.51
C LEU A 141 -8.27 -3.57 -0.11
N ARG A 142 -8.31 -3.66 -1.44
CA ARG A 142 -8.01 -4.89 -2.16
C ARG A 142 -6.93 -4.66 -3.20
N ILE A 143 -5.84 -5.40 -3.09
CA ILE A 143 -4.79 -5.45 -4.12
C ILE A 143 -4.98 -6.75 -4.88
N VAL A 144 -5.40 -6.62 -6.14
CA VAL A 144 -5.73 -7.75 -7.01
C VAL A 144 -4.64 -7.98 -8.05
N ARG A 145 -4.68 -9.21 -8.55
CA ARG A 145 -3.75 -9.76 -9.51
C ARG A 145 -3.90 -9.08 -10.89
N ASP A 146 -2.87 -8.37 -11.34
CA ASP A 146 -2.70 -8.03 -12.76
C ASP A 146 -1.21 -8.01 -13.11
N TRP A 147 -0.78 -9.01 -13.89
CA TRP A 147 0.64 -9.28 -14.11
C TRP A 147 1.13 -8.64 -15.39
N THR A 148 1.75 -7.47 -15.25
CA THR A 148 2.84 -7.03 -16.12
C THR A 148 3.84 -6.22 -15.29
N PRO A 149 4.72 -6.85 -14.48
CA PRO A 149 5.78 -6.11 -13.81
C PRO A 149 6.71 -5.52 -14.88
N GLY A 150 6.61 -4.20 -15.07
CA GLY A 150 7.51 -3.50 -15.97
C GLY A 150 8.93 -3.54 -15.41
N ARG A 151 9.91 -3.86 -16.26
CA ARG A 151 11.35 -3.87 -15.93
C ARG A 151 11.80 -2.67 -15.08
N ASN A 152 11.29 -1.47 -15.40
CA ASN A 152 11.62 -0.24 -14.68
C ASN A 152 11.15 -0.24 -13.22
N ARG A 153 10.00 -0.85 -12.92
CA ARG A 153 9.50 -0.95 -11.53
C ARG A 153 10.37 -1.91 -10.72
N LEU A 154 10.71 -3.08 -11.28
CA LEU A 154 11.61 -4.02 -10.62
C LEU A 154 12.95 -3.37 -10.28
N LYS A 155 13.48 -2.53 -11.18
CA LYS A 155 14.69 -1.74 -10.92
C LYS A 155 14.51 -0.76 -9.75
N LEU A 156 13.42 0.02 -9.73
CA LEU A 156 13.13 0.96 -8.65
C LEU A 156 13.02 0.28 -7.28
N GLU A 157 12.42 -0.91 -7.23
CA GLU A 157 12.29 -1.71 -6.00
C GLU A 157 13.65 -2.21 -5.48
N VAL A 158 14.52 -2.69 -6.38
CA VAL A 158 15.91 -3.06 -6.03
C VAL A 158 16.67 -1.85 -5.50
N ASP A 159 16.58 -0.71 -6.19
CA ASP A 159 17.29 0.51 -5.82
C ASP A 159 16.78 1.10 -4.48
N ALA A 160 15.47 1.02 -4.21
CA ALA A 160 14.89 1.44 -2.93
C ALA A 160 15.39 0.56 -1.76
N ARG A 161 15.55 -0.75 -2.00
CA ARG A 161 16.10 -1.68 -1.00
C ARG A 161 17.56 -1.37 -0.69
N ARG A 162 18.40 -1.11 -1.71
CA ARG A 162 19.81 -0.72 -1.52
C ARG A 162 19.95 0.52 -0.63
N LYS A 163 19.13 1.55 -0.89
CA LYS A 163 19.12 2.80 -0.09
C LYS A 163 18.69 2.62 1.37
N SER A 164 17.95 1.55 1.68
CA SER A 164 17.48 1.27 3.04
C SER A 164 18.55 0.61 3.93
N TYR A 165 19.63 0.08 3.33
CA TYR A 165 20.75 -0.57 4.03
C TYR A 165 22.05 0.26 4.02
N SER A 166 22.06 1.43 3.38
CA SER A 166 23.18 2.39 3.32
C SER A 166 23.02 3.52 4.33
#